data_AF-A0A9Q9CZF2-F1
#
_entry.id   AF-A0A9Q9CZF2-F1
#
_cell.length_a   1.000
_cell.length_b   1.000
_cell.length_c   1.000
_cell.angle_alpha   90.00
_cell.angle_beta   90.00
_cell.angle_gamma   90.00
#
_symmetry.space_group_name_H-M   'P 1'
#
loop_
_entity.id
_entity.type
_entity.pdbx_description
1 polymer ?
#
loop_
_entity_poly.entity_id
_entity_poly.type
_entity_poly.pdbx_seq_one_letter_code
_entity_poly.pdbx_strand_id
1 'polypeptide(L)'
;MLSKETSKAIEWELSPLLIDSGRLLISGSHRRQTRFDPNSIVAAKGTLGSLSIDKDGFWDYSVYNIKMQFLQHGERKIESFSLYSESGDPITISLTLIGVEGGAVIEELATEVTVG
;
A
#
# COMPACT_ATOMS: atom_id res chain seq x y z
N MET A 1 21.11 12.25 37.10
CA MET A 1 20.47 11.23 36.23
C MET A 1 19.55 11.96 35.27
N LEU A 2 19.97 12.17 34.03
CA LEU A 2 19.13 12.81 33.01
C LEU A 2 19.56 12.28 31.64
N SER A 3 19.03 11.12 31.22
CA SER A 3 19.27 10.57 29.87
C SER A 3 18.38 9.35 29.56
N LYS A 4 17.15 9.26 30.09
CA LYS A 4 16.23 8.17 29.70
C LYS A 4 14.99 8.65 28.95
N GLU A 5 14.78 9.96 28.83
CA GLU A 5 13.57 10.52 28.23
C GLU A 5 13.73 10.84 26.74
N THR A 6 14.96 11.04 26.25
CA THR A 6 15.21 11.30 24.81
C THR A 6 15.24 10.04 23.95
N SER A 7 15.39 8.86 24.53
CA SER A 7 15.40 7.58 23.78
C SER A 7 13.99 7.08 23.47
N LYS A 8 13.02 7.37 24.34
CA LYS A 8 11.64 6.90 24.21
C LYS A 8 10.85 7.66 23.15
N ALA A 9 11.19 8.93 22.92
CA ALA A 9 10.56 9.77 21.89
C ALA A 9 10.97 9.34 20.46
N ILE A 10 12.19 8.88 20.26
CA ILE A 10 12.70 8.47 18.93
C ILE A 10 12.19 7.07 18.54
N GLU A 11 11.98 6.19 19.52
CA GLU A 11 11.47 4.83 19.29
C GLU A 11 9.95 4.83 19.00
N TRP A 12 9.23 5.87 19.42
CA TRP A 12 7.79 6.07 19.18
C TRP A 12 7.46 6.81 17.87
N GLU A 13 8.38 7.57 17.29
CA GLU A 13 8.19 8.12 15.93
C GLU A 13 8.33 7.06 14.83
N LEU A 14 8.76 5.84 15.19
CA LEU A 14 8.93 4.71 14.28
C LEU A 14 7.77 3.70 14.29
N SER A 15 6.67 3.93 15.02
CA SER A 15 5.42 3.13 14.91
C SER A 15 4.19 3.84 15.52
N PRO A 16 2.97 3.69 14.96
CA PRO A 16 2.55 2.57 14.14
C PRO A 16 2.71 2.83 12.65
N LEU A 17 3.51 1.99 11.99
CA LEU A 17 3.44 1.76 10.56
C LEU A 17 2.00 1.31 10.26
N LEU A 18 1.28 2.00 9.37
CA LEU A 18 0.06 1.41 8.82
C LEU A 18 0.53 0.31 7.89
N ILE A 19 0.15 -0.92 8.21
CA ILE A 19 0.47 -2.12 7.45
C ILE A 19 -0.85 -2.80 7.12
N ASP A 20 -0.99 -3.23 5.87
CA ASP A 20 -2.03 -4.15 5.48
C ASP A 20 -1.45 -5.20 4.54
N SER A 21 -2.10 -6.35 4.45
CA SER A 21 -1.64 -7.46 3.63
C SER A 21 -2.82 -8.31 3.18
N GLY A 22 -2.63 -9.05 2.09
CA GLY A 22 -3.67 -9.91 1.59
C GLY A 22 -3.25 -10.68 0.37
N ARG A 23 -4.24 -11.14 -0.40
CA ARG A 23 -4.00 -11.83 -1.68
C ARG A 23 -4.90 -11.26 -2.76
N LEU A 24 -4.30 -10.81 -3.86
CA LEU A 24 -5.04 -10.39 -5.05
C LEU A 24 -5.38 -11.60 -5.92
N LEU A 25 -6.66 -11.71 -6.28
CA LEU A 25 -7.18 -12.72 -7.18
C LEU A 25 -7.86 -12.01 -8.34
N ILE A 26 -7.33 -12.18 -9.55
CA ILE A 26 -7.98 -11.69 -10.77
C ILE A 26 -8.88 -12.82 -11.28
N SER A 27 -10.20 -12.63 -11.20
CA SER A 27 -11.20 -13.58 -11.69
C SER A 27 -11.92 -13.00 -12.93
N GLY A 28 -12.04 -13.80 -13.98
CA GLY A 28 -12.65 -13.39 -15.25
C GLY A 28 -12.63 -14.51 -16.29
N SER A 29 -13.46 -14.38 -17.34
CA SER A 29 -13.69 -15.42 -18.36
C SER A 29 -12.48 -15.77 -19.25
N HIS A 30 -11.33 -15.13 -19.05
CA HIS A 30 -10.13 -15.28 -19.90
C HIS A 30 -8.81 -15.53 -19.14
N ARG A 31 -8.79 -15.96 -17.87
CA ARG A 31 -7.50 -16.18 -17.17
C ARG A 31 -7.52 -17.40 -16.23
N ARG A 32 -6.62 -18.36 -16.53
CA ARG A 32 -5.94 -19.17 -15.51
C ARG A 32 -5.32 -18.20 -14.49
N GLN A 33 -5.22 -18.57 -13.21
CA GLN A 33 -4.62 -17.77 -12.13
C GLN A 33 -3.55 -16.80 -12.67
N THR A 34 -3.87 -15.50 -12.73
CA THR A 34 -2.92 -14.49 -13.18
C THR A 34 -1.71 -14.50 -12.26
N ARG A 35 -0.52 -14.57 -12.86
CA ARG A 35 0.75 -14.45 -12.15
C ARG A 35 1.23 -13.02 -12.28
N PHE A 36 1.65 -12.42 -11.18
CA PHE A 36 2.14 -11.04 -11.15
C PHE A 36 3.66 -11.01 -11.39
N ASP A 37 4.18 -9.91 -11.94
CA ASP A 37 5.62 -9.62 -11.95
C ASP A 37 5.99 -8.70 -10.77
N PRO A 38 6.60 -9.23 -9.69
CA PRO A 38 6.98 -8.47 -8.50
C PRO A 38 7.94 -7.31 -8.76
N ASN A 39 8.70 -7.37 -9.86
CA ASN A 39 9.75 -6.39 -10.14
C ASN A 39 9.23 -5.19 -10.96
N SER A 40 7.95 -5.21 -11.33
CA SER A 40 7.34 -4.22 -12.22
C SER A 40 6.54 -3.14 -11.51
N ILE A 41 6.47 -3.18 -10.17
CA ILE A 41 5.68 -2.24 -9.38
C ILE A 41 6.26 -0.83 -9.49
N VAL A 42 5.41 0.11 -9.88
CA VAL A 42 5.70 1.54 -9.92
C VAL A 42 4.63 2.28 -9.13
N ALA A 43 5.05 3.02 -8.10
CA ALA A 43 4.17 3.89 -7.34
C ALA A 43 3.92 5.21 -8.08
N ALA A 44 2.68 5.69 -8.09
CA ALA A 44 2.34 7.00 -8.63
C ALA A 44 3.04 8.12 -7.83
N LYS A 45 3.28 9.26 -8.48
CA LYS A 45 3.87 10.44 -7.83
C LYS A 45 3.02 10.87 -6.62
N GLY A 46 3.66 11.08 -5.47
CA GLY A 46 2.98 11.51 -4.24
C GLY A 46 2.33 10.38 -3.43
N THR A 47 2.62 9.13 -3.78
CA THR A 47 2.38 7.96 -2.92
C THR A 47 3.24 8.06 -1.65
N LEU A 48 2.63 7.84 -0.49
CA LEU A 48 3.27 7.86 0.82
C LEU A 48 3.88 6.51 1.16
N GLY A 49 3.14 5.44 0.86
CA GLY A 49 3.49 4.08 1.21
C GLY A 49 4.34 3.36 0.17
N SER A 50 4.48 2.07 0.40
CA SER A 50 5.17 1.13 -0.48
C SER A 50 4.37 -0.16 -0.53
N LEU A 51 4.27 -0.73 -1.73
CA LEU A 51 3.57 -1.99 -1.99
C LEU A 51 4.59 -3.00 -2.51
N SER A 52 4.55 -4.21 -1.97
CA SER A 52 5.17 -5.40 -2.56
C SER A 52 4.09 -6.42 -2.90
N ILE A 53 4.32 -7.22 -3.94
CA ILE A 53 3.48 -8.36 -4.29
C ILE A 53 4.35 -9.51 -4.76
N ASP A 54 3.99 -10.74 -4.42
CA ASP A 54 4.61 -11.93 -4.99
C ASP A 54 3.87 -12.41 -6.24
N LYS A 55 4.43 -13.44 -6.89
CA LYS A 55 3.88 -13.98 -8.13
C LYS A 55 2.48 -14.59 -7.97
N ASP A 56 2.14 -15.05 -6.76
CA ASP A 56 0.86 -15.70 -6.44
C ASP A 56 -0.19 -14.71 -5.92
N GLY A 57 0.17 -13.41 -5.88
CA GLY A 57 -0.69 -12.30 -5.54
C GLY A 57 -0.68 -11.94 -4.07
N PHE A 58 0.18 -12.54 -3.23
CA PHE A 58 0.31 -12.12 -1.83
C PHE A 58 1.01 -10.76 -1.79
N TRP A 59 0.37 -9.80 -1.14
CA TRP A 59 0.84 -8.42 -1.10
C TRP A 59 0.97 -7.91 0.32
N ASP A 60 1.88 -6.96 0.48
CA ASP A 60 2.08 -6.17 1.69
C ASP A 60 2.13 -4.70 1.30
N TYR A 61 1.39 -3.88 2.03
CA TYR A 61 1.47 -2.43 1.97
C TYR A 61 1.99 -1.89 3.29
N SER A 62 2.86 -0.88 3.24
CA SER A 62 3.32 -0.19 4.44
C SER A 62 3.53 1.31 4.22
N VAL A 63 3.18 2.11 5.23
CA VAL A 63 3.44 3.56 5.24
C VAL A 63 3.80 4.04 6.64
N TYR A 64 4.88 4.82 6.74
CA TYR A 64 5.33 5.42 8.00
C TYR A 64 4.32 6.45 8.52
N ASN A 65 4.03 6.39 9.83
CA ASN A 65 3.05 7.28 10.45
C ASN A 65 3.31 8.76 10.21
N ILE A 66 4.59 9.17 10.29
CA ILE A 66 5.02 10.55 10.07
C ILE A 66 4.55 11.10 8.70
N LYS A 67 4.40 10.24 7.70
CA LYS A 67 3.91 10.62 6.38
C LYS A 67 2.38 10.78 6.31
N MET A 68 1.63 10.30 7.30
CA MET A 68 0.16 10.36 7.32
C MET A 68 -0.38 11.47 8.22
N GLN A 69 0.45 12.05 9.09
CA GLN A 69 0.01 13.05 10.07
C GLN A 69 -0.62 14.32 9.48
N PHE A 70 -0.42 14.57 8.18
CA PHE A 70 -1.06 15.70 7.50
C PHE A 70 -2.51 15.42 7.11
N LEU A 71 -2.95 14.15 7.08
CA LEU A 71 -4.32 13.78 6.73
C LEU A 71 -5.24 14.11 7.90
N GLN A 72 -6.21 14.98 7.65
CA GLN A 72 -7.22 15.34 8.64
C GLN A 72 -8.18 14.17 8.87
N HIS A 73 -8.89 14.19 10.01
CA HIS A 73 -9.90 13.18 10.29
C HIS A 73 -10.96 13.13 9.18
N GLY A 74 -11.13 11.96 8.57
CA GLY A 74 -12.05 11.73 7.44
C GLY A 74 -11.51 12.16 6.07
N GLU A 75 -10.33 12.76 5.99
CA GLU A 75 -9.68 13.09 4.72
C GLU A 75 -9.26 11.80 4.00
N ARG A 76 -9.62 11.70 2.72
CA ARG A 76 -9.31 10.53 1.87
C ARG A 76 -8.11 10.82 1.00
N LYS A 77 -7.17 9.87 0.94
CA LYS A 77 -6.06 9.87 -0.01
C LYS A 77 -6.01 8.55 -0.76
N ILE A 78 -6.05 8.64 -2.08
CA ILE A 78 -5.87 7.49 -2.96
C ILE A 78 -4.39 7.36 -3.34
N GLU A 79 -3.86 6.16 -3.22
CA GLU A 79 -2.54 5.77 -3.68
C GLU A 79 -2.67 4.74 -4.80
N SER A 80 -1.96 4.95 -5.90
CA SER A 80 -2.04 4.06 -7.07
C SER A 80 -0.68 3.45 -7.38
N PHE A 81 -0.70 2.14 -7.63
CA PHE A 81 0.46 1.35 -8.03
C PHE A 81 0.15 0.67 -9.36
N SER A 82 1.05 0.84 -10.33
CA SER A 82 0.97 0.13 -11.61
C SER A 82 1.99 -1.01 -11.64
N LEU A 83 1.60 -2.15 -12.19
CA LEU A 83 2.46 -3.31 -12.40
C LEU A 83 2.01 -4.10 -13.64
N TYR A 84 2.75 -5.15 -13.97
CA TYR A 84 2.39 -6.08 -15.03
C TYR A 84 2.14 -7.49 -14.47
N SER A 85 1.30 -8.24 -15.17
CA SER A 85 1.29 -9.71 -15.07
C SER A 85 2.53 -10.31 -15.76
N GLU A 86 2.87 -11.57 -15.44
CA GLU A 86 3.92 -12.31 -16.17
C GLU A 86 3.58 -12.48 -17.67
N SER A 87 2.31 -12.33 -18.07
CA SER A 87 1.88 -12.31 -19.48
C SER A 87 1.97 -10.93 -20.15
N GLY A 88 2.36 -9.89 -19.42
CA GLY A 88 2.55 -8.53 -19.95
C GLY A 88 1.31 -7.63 -19.91
N ASP A 89 0.20 -8.08 -19.32
CA ASP A 89 -0.98 -7.23 -19.15
C ASP A 89 -0.76 -6.20 -18.04
N PRO A 90 -1.07 -4.91 -18.28
CA PRO A 90 -1.00 -3.87 -17.26
C PRO A 90 -2.11 -4.03 -16.20
N ILE A 91 -1.72 -3.81 -14.94
CA ILE A 91 -2.56 -3.89 -13.76
C ILE A 91 -2.38 -2.61 -12.96
N THR A 92 -3.48 -2.06 -12.43
CA THR A 92 -3.48 -0.93 -11.50
C THR A 92 -4.11 -1.37 -10.18
N ILE A 93 -3.42 -1.09 -9.08
CA ILE A 93 -3.91 -1.29 -7.71
C ILE A 93 -4.12 0.09 -7.09
N SER A 94 -5.30 0.33 -6.52
CA SER A 94 -5.64 1.58 -5.84
C SER A 94 -5.99 1.30 -4.38
N LEU A 95 -5.30 1.99 -3.47
CA LEU A 95 -5.52 1.95 -2.03
C LEU A 95 -6.11 3.28 -1.56
N THR A 96 -7.18 3.22 -0.77
CA THR A 96 -7.76 4.42 -0.14
C THR A 96 -7.37 4.47 1.34
N LEU A 97 -6.58 5.48 1.68
CA LEU A 97 -6.25 5.85 3.05
C LEU A 97 -7.28 6.87 3.57
N ILE A 98 -7.67 6.73 4.83
CA ILE A 98 -8.52 7.70 5.55
C ILE A 98 -7.80 8.17 6.80
N GLY A 99 -7.65 9.50 6.92
CA GLY A 99 -7.09 10.13 8.10
C GLY A 99 -7.93 9.86 9.35
N VAL A 100 -7.27 9.47 10.44
CA VAL A 100 -7.85 9.27 11.76
C VAL A 100 -7.02 10.02 12.80
N GLU A 101 -7.45 10.04 14.06
CA GLU A 101 -6.64 10.62 15.12
C GLU A 101 -5.30 9.87 15.23
N GLY A 102 -4.19 10.58 14.99
CA GLY A 102 -2.84 10.06 15.11
C GLY A 102 -2.28 9.29 13.90
N GLY A 103 -2.96 9.27 12.74
CA GLY A 103 -2.47 8.60 11.53
C GLY A 103 -3.54 8.41 10.44
N ALA A 104 -3.52 7.26 9.78
CA ALA A 104 -4.56 6.85 8.83
C ALA A 104 -4.84 5.34 8.92
N VAL A 105 -5.95 4.92 8.32
CA VAL A 105 -6.32 3.50 8.11
C VAL A 105 -6.60 3.24 6.63
N ILE A 106 -6.52 1.97 6.19
CA ILE A 106 -6.96 1.57 4.85
C ILE A 106 -8.46 1.26 4.90
N GLU A 107 -9.24 1.92 4.05
CA GLU A 107 -10.67 1.63 3.90
C GLU A 107 -10.94 0.63 2.78
N GLU A 108 -10.21 0.76 1.66
CA GLU A 108 -10.50 0.03 0.44
C GLU A 108 -9.24 -0.30 -0.34
N LEU A 109 -9.21 -1.52 -0.90
CA LEU A 109 -8.29 -1.93 -1.95
C LEU A 109 -9.11 -2.31 -3.19
N ALA A 110 -8.87 -1.58 -4.28
CA ALA A 110 -9.43 -1.87 -5.60
C ALA A 110 -8.32 -2.32 -6.56
N THR A 111 -8.67 -3.21 -7.50
CA THR A 111 -7.75 -3.66 -8.56
C THR A 111 -8.45 -3.56 -9.91
N GLU A 112 -7.79 -2.89 -10.85
CA GLU A 112 -8.20 -2.80 -12.24
C GLU A 112 -7.18 -3.52 -13.13
N VAL A 113 -7.66 -4.33 -14.07
CA VAL A 113 -6.82 -5.03 -15.05
C VAL A 113 -7.24 -4.57 -16.43
N THR A 114 -6.32 -3.93 -17.15
CA THR A 114 -6.54 -3.59 -18.56
C THR A 114 -5.96 -4.72 -19.38
N VAL A 115 -6.82 -5.63 -19.82
CA VAL A 115 -6.43 -6.71 -20.73
C VAL A 115 -6.22 -6.10 -22.11
N GLY A 116 -5.00 -6.27 -22.65
CA GLY A 116 -4.66 -5.91 -24.03
C GLY A 116 -5.19 -6.90 -25.05
#